data_AF-A0A7L3U9D8-F1
#
_entry.id   AF-A0A7L3U9D8-F1
#
_cell.length_a   1.000
_cell.length_b   1.000
_cell.length_c   1.000
_cell.angle_alpha   90.00
_cell.angle_beta   90.00
_cell.angle_gamma   90.00
#
_symmetry.space_group_name_H-M   'P 1'
#
loop_
_entity.id
_entity.type
_entity.pdbx_description
1 polymer ?
#
loop_
_entity_poly.entity_id
_entity_poly.type
_entity_poly.pdbx_seq_one_letter_code
_entity_poly.pdbx_strand_id
1 'polypeptide(L)'
;FSDGKYHKQIRIEENATGFGYEKLFQEYLTEIVSEVWVEDPYIRHVHQLYNFLRFCEMLVKGPCKVKTIHLLTSYDEGGGRNQQISGLEEIQQSLRNYGVTLNIAFSSSIHDREIRFNNGWMIKIGRGLDYFKKPQGRFSIGYCDFDLRPCHETTVDVFHTKHTKKM
;
A
#
# COMPACT_ATOMS: atom_id res chain seq x y z
N PHE A 1 -20.15 11.89 27.14
CA PHE A 1 -19.39 12.14 25.89
C PHE A 1 -18.35 11.05 25.77
N SER A 2 -18.69 9.94 25.13
CA SER A 2 -17.85 8.76 25.03
C SER A 2 -16.92 8.89 23.83
N ASP A 3 -15.66 9.19 24.09
CA ASP A 3 -14.55 9.17 23.12
C ASP A 3 -14.38 7.76 22.55
N GLY A 4 -15.03 7.49 21.43
CA GLY A 4 -14.89 6.24 20.67
C GLY A 4 -13.78 6.35 19.63
N LYS A 5 -12.78 5.47 19.71
CA LYS A 5 -11.78 5.23 18.65
C LYS A 5 -12.51 4.75 17.39
N TYR A 6 -12.47 5.52 16.28
CA TYR A 6 -12.95 4.98 15.00
C TYR A 6 -12.02 3.83 14.60
N HIS A 7 -12.58 2.62 14.60
CA HIS A 7 -11.93 1.40 14.18
C HIS A 7 -12.91 0.63 13.31
N LYS A 8 -12.52 0.41 12.06
CA LYS A 8 -13.26 -0.44 11.11
C LYS A 8 -12.33 -1.58 10.73
N GLN A 9 -12.81 -2.80 10.88
CA GLN A 9 -12.09 -3.99 10.45
C GLN A 9 -12.78 -4.57 9.22
N ILE A 10 -12.00 -4.88 8.19
CA ILE A 10 -12.45 -5.55 6.97
C ILE A 10 -11.72 -6.89 6.91
N ARG A 11 -12.47 -7.98 6.85
CA ARG A 11 -11.91 -9.31 6.63
C ARG A 11 -11.96 -9.63 5.14
N ILE A 12 -10.81 -9.91 4.56
CA ILE A 12 -10.68 -10.43 3.20
C ILE A 12 -10.59 -11.94 3.34
N GLU A 13 -11.66 -12.63 2.95
CA GLU A 13 -11.73 -14.09 2.99
C GLU A 13 -10.81 -14.72 1.93
N GLU A 14 -10.41 -15.97 2.15
CA GLU A 14 -9.61 -16.72 1.19
C GLU A 14 -10.30 -16.82 -0.18
N ASN A 15 -9.56 -16.50 -1.26
CA ASN A 15 -10.06 -16.40 -2.64
C ASN A 15 -11.09 -15.29 -2.92
N ALA A 16 -11.36 -14.39 -1.97
CA ALA A 16 -12.24 -13.26 -2.23
C ALA A 16 -11.69 -12.34 -3.34
N THR A 17 -12.59 -11.65 -4.03
CA THR A 17 -12.30 -10.68 -5.09
C THR A 17 -12.96 -9.34 -4.75
N GLY A 18 -12.68 -8.29 -5.54
CA GLY A 18 -13.22 -6.95 -5.34
C GLY A 18 -12.40 -6.08 -4.37
N PHE A 19 -11.16 -6.48 -4.09
CA PHE A 19 -10.25 -5.81 -3.16
C PHE A 19 -9.03 -5.22 -3.88
N GLY A 20 -9.18 -4.69 -5.09
CA GLY A 20 -8.14 -3.84 -5.68
C GLY A 20 -7.90 -2.62 -4.80
N TYR A 21 -6.71 -2.02 -4.90
CA TYR A 21 -6.35 -0.88 -4.04
C TYR A 21 -7.33 0.28 -4.15
N GLU A 22 -7.77 0.62 -5.36
CA GLU A 22 -8.73 1.72 -5.57
C GLU A 22 -9.99 1.48 -4.72
N LYS A 23 -10.57 0.27 -4.76
CA LYS A 23 -11.72 -0.08 -3.91
C LYS A 23 -11.42 -0.06 -2.42
N LEU A 24 -10.24 -0.53 -2.02
CA LEU A 24 -9.88 -0.63 -0.61
C LEU A 24 -9.62 0.75 0.03
N PHE A 25 -9.04 1.68 -0.72
CA PHE A 25 -8.57 2.97 -0.18
C PHE A 25 -9.41 4.18 -0.57
N GLN A 26 -10.27 4.10 -1.60
CA GLN A 26 -11.06 5.25 -2.10
C GLN A 26 -11.80 6.05 -1.01
N GLU A 27 -12.34 5.38 0.01
CA GLU A 27 -13.09 6.03 1.11
C GLU A 27 -12.20 6.96 1.95
N TYR A 28 -10.89 6.73 1.96
CA TYR A 28 -9.93 7.43 2.82
C TYR A 28 -9.06 8.44 2.04
N LEU A 29 -9.15 8.43 0.71
CA LEU A 29 -8.39 9.29 -0.20
C LEU A 29 -9.22 10.49 -0.65
N THR A 30 -9.13 11.57 0.11
CA THR A 30 -9.79 12.86 -0.17
C THR A 30 -8.82 13.86 -0.81
N GLU A 31 -9.32 14.96 -1.39
CA GLU A 31 -8.48 16.02 -2.00
C GLU A 31 -7.42 16.63 -1.07
N ILE A 32 -7.67 16.61 0.24
CA ILE A 32 -6.75 17.13 1.27
C ILE A 32 -5.52 16.24 1.51
N VAL A 33 -5.52 14.99 1.01
CA VAL A 33 -4.37 14.10 1.16
C VAL A 33 -3.24 14.59 0.27
N SER A 34 -2.13 14.97 0.88
CA SER A 34 -0.94 15.47 0.18
C SER A 34 0.34 14.69 0.52
N GLU A 35 0.33 13.90 1.58
CA GLU A 35 1.49 13.16 2.06
C GLU A 35 1.07 11.78 2.59
N VAL A 36 1.83 10.75 2.20
CA VAL A 36 1.54 9.35 2.49
C VAL A 36 2.79 8.67 3.04
N TRP A 37 2.63 7.86 4.08
CA TRP A 37 3.67 6.97 4.60
C TRP A 37 3.24 5.52 4.40
N VAL A 38 4.16 4.70 3.90
CA VAL A 38 3.99 3.27 3.69
C VAL A 38 5.14 2.56 4.40
N GLU A 39 4.81 1.82 5.43
CA GLU A 39 5.72 0.90 6.11
C GLU A 39 5.31 -0.53 5.71
N ASP A 40 6.14 -1.19 4.91
CA ASP A 40 5.91 -2.56 4.46
C ASP A 40 7.25 -3.29 4.26
N PRO A 41 7.59 -4.27 5.11
CA PRO A 41 8.88 -4.97 5.03
C PRO A 41 9.05 -5.86 3.79
N TYR A 42 8.00 -6.07 3.00
CA TYR A 42 7.98 -7.05 1.92
C TYR A 42 7.95 -6.40 0.53
N ILE A 43 8.41 -5.17 0.35
CA ILE A 43 8.55 -4.60 -1.01
C ILE A 43 9.91 -5.02 -1.60
N ARG A 44 10.06 -6.31 -1.96
CA ARG A 44 11.35 -6.92 -2.34
C ARG A 44 11.36 -7.51 -3.74
N HIS A 45 10.38 -8.35 -4.05
CA HIS A 45 10.29 -9.08 -5.32
C HIS A 45 9.52 -8.30 -6.38
N VAL A 46 9.69 -8.69 -7.65
CA VAL A 46 9.08 -8.01 -8.81
C VAL A 46 7.57 -7.80 -8.67
N HIS A 47 6.82 -8.81 -8.23
CA HIS A 47 5.37 -8.65 -8.03
C HIS A 47 5.01 -7.68 -6.91
N GLN A 48 5.84 -7.57 -5.87
CA GLN A 48 5.69 -6.64 -4.75
C GLN A 48 6.03 -5.21 -5.19
N LEU A 49 7.05 -5.03 -6.04
CA LEU A 49 7.33 -3.75 -6.68
C LEU A 49 6.15 -3.28 -7.53
N TYR A 50 5.54 -4.19 -8.31
CA TYR A 50 4.33 -3.88 -9.06
C TYR A 50 3.11 -3.61 -8.18
N ASN A 51 3.00 -4.26 -7.02
CA ASN A 51 1.98 -3.95 -6.03
C ASN A 51 2.16 -2.51 -5.52
N PHE A 52 3.38 -2.12 -5.17
CA PHE A 52 3.68 -0.74 -4.77
C PHE A 52 3.44 0.27 -5.90
N LEU A 53 3.83 -0.06 -7.14
CA LEU A 53 3.56 0.79 -8.30
C LEU A 53 2.06 1.04 -8.50
N ARG A 54 1.22 0.00 -8.45
CA ARG A 54 -0.25 0.14 -8.55
C ARG A 54 -0.82 1.00 -7.42
N PHE A 55 -0.28 0.87 -6.21
CA PHE A 55 -0.66 1.73 -5.10
C PHE A 55 -0.32 3.20 -5.40
N CYS A 56 0.86 3.47 -5.93
CA CYS A 56 1.27 4.81 -6.36
C CYS A 56 0.40 5.35 -7.51
N GLU A 57 0.06 4.53 -8.50
CA GLU A 57 -0.83 4.90 -9.62
C GLU A 57 -2.21 5.35 -9.11
N MET A 58 -2.77 4.63 -8.14
CA MET A 58 -4.03 5.02 -7.49
C MET A 58 -3.90 6.40 -6.81
N LEU A 59 -2.80 6.68 -6.11
CA LEU A 59 -2.58 7.98 -5.46
C LEU A 59 -2.41 9.13 -6.47
N VAL A 60 -1.82 8.86 -7.63
CA VAL A 60 -1.62 9.86 -8.70
C VAL A 60 -2.92 10.10 -9.48
N LYS A 61 -3.70 9.05 -9.75
CA LYS A 61 -4.96 9.12 -10.51
C LYS A 61 -6.13 9.64 -9.67
N GLY A 62 -6.15 9.30 -8.38
CA GLY A 62 -7.24 9.58 -7.47
C GLY A 62 -7.50 11.08 -7.25
N PRO A 63 -8.57 11.45 -6.51
CA PRO A 63 -8.90 12.84 -6.23
C PRO A 63 -7.87 13.54 -5.30
N CYS A 64 -6.98 12.77 -4.66
CA CYS A 64 -5.95 13.29 -3.78
C CYS A 64 -4.85 14.05 -4.52
N LYS A 65 -4.26 15.06 -3.84
CA LYS A 65 -3.17 15.89 -4.39
C LYS A 65 -1.84 15.49 -3.75
N VAL A 66 -1.54 14.19 -3.77
CA VAL A 66 -0.31 13.65 -3.18
C VAL A 66 0.91 14.29 -3.82
N LYS A 67 1.82 14.80 -2.99
CA LYS A 67 3.10 15.39 -3.39
C LYS A 67 4.29 14.60 -2.86
N THR A 68 4.10 13.89 -1.75
CA THR A 68 5.20 13.14 -1.13
C THR A 68 4.72 11.78 -0.65
N ILE A 69 5.48 10.75 -0.99
CA ILE A 69 5.29 9.37 -0.53
C ILE A 69 6.57 8.98 0.20
N HIS A 70 6.45 8.44 1.40
CA HIS A 70 7.57 7.88 2.17
C HIS A 70 7.40 6.37 2.25
N LEU A 71 8.33 5.63 1.67
CA LEU A 71 8.39 4.18 1.75
C LEU A 71 9.48 3.77 2.73
N LEU A 72 9.11 2.98 3.74
CA LEU A 72 10.02 2.26 4.62
C LEU A 72 9.85 0.76 4.38
N THR A 73 10.89 0.12 3.87
CA THR A 73 10.91 -1.32 3.55
C THR A 73 12.16 -2.00 4.10
N SER A 74 12.27 -3.32 3.98
CA SER A 74 13.48 -4.07 4.34
C SER A 74 14.20 -4.54 3.08
N TYR A 75 15.52 -4.72 3.19
CA TYR A 75 16.30 -5.29 2.10
C TYR A 75 15.92 -6.75 1.83
N ASP A 76 16.02 -7.15 0.57
CA ASP A 76 16.14 -8.56 0.21
C ASP A 76 17.47 -9.14 0.73
N GLU A 77 17.40 -10.36 1.28
CA GLU A 77 18.53 -11.12 1.84
C GLU A 77 18.94 -12.33 0.98
N GLY A 78 18.15 -12.69 -0.03
CA GLY A 78 18.32 -13.89 -0.85
C GLY A 78 18.99 -13.66 -2.21
N GLY A 79 19.48 -12.44 -2.47
CA GLY A 79 20.19 -12.05 -3.69
C GLY A 79 19.40 -11.12 -4.62
N GLY A 80 18.15 -10.79 -4.30
CA GLY A 80 17.28 -9.90 -5.07
C GLY A 80 17.49 -8.40 -4.81
N ARG A 81 18.47 -8.02 -3.98
CA ARG A 81 18.66 -6.64 -3.51
C ARG A 81 18.85 -5.63 -4.64
N ASN A 82 19.66 -5.95 -5.64
CA ASN A 82 19.89 -5.04 -6.77
C ASN A 82 18.62 -4.83 -7.59
N GLN A 83 17.82 -5.88 -7.81
CA GLN A 83 16.54 -5.80 -8.50
C GLN A 83 15.53 -4.96 -7.73
N GLN A 84 15.50 -5.10 -6.40
CA GLN A 84 14.67 -4.30 -5.50
C GLN A 84 15.03 -2.82 -5.60
N ILE A 85 16.32 -2.47 -5.43
CA ILE A 85 16.80 -1.08 -5.45
C ILE A 85 16.53 -0.45 -6.82
N SER A 86 16.96 -1.09 -7.91
CA SER A 86 16.75 -0.58 -9.28
C SER A 86 15.27 -0.35 -9.58
N GLY A 87 14.40 -1.31 -9.23
CA GLY A 87 12.97 -1.17 -9.49
C GLY A 87 12.33 -0.05 -8.66
N LEU A 88 12.77 0.14 -7.42
CA LEU A 88 12.31 1.24 -6.57
C LEU A 88 12.81 2.62 -7.07
N GLU A 89 14.04 2.70 -7.58
CA GLU A 89 14.60 3.90 -8.21
C GLU A 89 13.86 4.26 -9.50
N GLU A 90 13.49 3.27 -10.32
CA GLU A 90 12.66 3.47 -11.51
C GLU A 90 11.28 4.04 -11.15
N ILE A 91 10.62 3.48 -10.13
CA ILE A 91 9.34 4.01 -9.62
C ILE A 91 9.51 5.44 -9.11
N GLN A 92 10.59 5.71 -8.35
CA GLN A 92 10.90 7.05 -7.84
C GLN A 92 11.06 8.06 -8.98
N GLN A 93 11.81 7.72 -10.03
CA GLN A 93 12.03 8.61 -11.16
C GLN A 93 10.75 8.80 -11.99
N SER A 94 9.94 7.75 -12.16
CA SER A 94 8.65 7.85 -12.83
C SER A 94 7.70 8.80 -12.10
N LEU A 95 7.59 8.68 -10.77
CA LEU A 95 6.75 9.55 -9.94
C LEU A 95 7.14 11.03 -10.00
N ARG A 96 8.44 11.33 -10.14
CA ARG A 96 8.91 12.71 -10.32
C ARG A 96 8.31 13.37 -11.56
N ASN A 97 8.08 12.62 -12.63
CA ASN A 97 7.45 13.15 -13.86
C ASN A 97 5.99 13.57 -13.63
N TYR A 98 5.35 13.04 -12.59
CA TYR A 98 4.00 13.43 -12.15
C TYR A 98 4.03 14.46 -11.00
N GLY A 99 5.21 15.02 -10.68
CA GLY A 99 5.37 15.99 -9.60
C GLY A 99 5.22 15.39 -8.19
N VAL A 100 5.45 14.08 -8.06
CA VAL A 100 5.42 13.36 -6.78
C VAL A 100 6.84 12.96 -6.38
N THR A 101 7.21 13.28 -5.14
CA THR A 101 8.48 12.89 -4.55
C THR A 101 8.30 11.58 -3.78
N LEU A 102 9.05 10.54 -4.14
CA LEU A 102 9.13 9.30 -3.38
C LEU A 102 10.43 9.27 -2.57
N ASN A 103 10.32 9.24 -1.24
CA ASN A 103 11.45 9.04 -0.33
C ASN A 103 11.49 7.57 0.08
N ILE A 104 12.65 6.94 -0.02
CA ILE A 104 12.81 5.51 0.26
C ILE A 104 13.84 5.33 1.38
N ALA A 105 13.44 4.63 2.42
CA ALA A 105 14.29 4.25 3.53
C ALA A 105 14.24 2.73 3.70
N PHE A 106 15.37 2.18 4.17
CA PHE A 106 15.50 0.75 4.44
C PHE A 106 15.77 0.51 5.92
N SER A 107 15.09 -0.48 6.51
CA SER A 107 15.33 -0.95 7.86
C SER A 107 15.18 -2.47 7.94
N SER A 108 16.07 -3.14 8.66
CA SER A 108 16.01 -4.58 8.93
C SER A 108 15.14 -4.94 10.13
N SER A 109 14.75 -3.96 10.96
CA SER A 109 14.01 -4.19 12.21
C SER A 109 12.52 -3.87 12.14
N ILE A 110 12.00 -3.56 10.95
CA ILE A 110 10.58 -3.27 10.77
C ILE A 110 9.79 -4.56 10.57
N HIS A 111 8.64 -4.62 11.24
CA HIS A 111 7.69 -5.74 11.13
C HIS A 111 6.26 -5.25 10.86
N ASP A 112 6.00 -3.96 11.10
CA ASP A 112 4.71 -3.34 10.94
C ASP A 112 4.37 -3.19 9.45
N ARG A 113 3.08 -3.37 9.14
CA ARG A 113 2.47 -3.17 7.82
C ARG A 113 1.44 -2.07 7.96
N GLU A 114 1.85 -0.83 7.75
CA GLU A 114 1.06 0.35 8.07
C GLU A 114 1.12 1.37 6.92
N ILE A 115 -0.05 1.89 6.56
CA ILE A 115 -0.19 2.99 5.61
C ILE A 115 -0.83 4.15 6.36
N ARG A 116 -0.20 5.32 6.32
CA ARG A 116 -0.72 6.55 6.94
C ARG A 116 -0.96 7.61 5.89
N PHE A 117 -2.07 8.32 6.03
CA PHE A 117 -2.39 9.51 5.26
C PHE A 117 -2.36 10.73 6.18
N ASN A 118 -1.88 11.87 5.67
CA ASN A 118 -1.77 13.10 6.47
C ASN A 118 -3.13 13.73 6.87
N ASN A 119 -4.24 13.22 6.35
CA ASN A 119 -5.59 13.57 6.81
C ASN A 119 -6.02 12.84 8.10
N GLY A 120 -5.17 11.96 8.63
CA GLY A 120 -5.38 11.26 9.90
C GLY A 120 -5.83 9.81 9.77
N TRP A 121 -6.08 9.31 8.56
CA TRP A 121 -6.36 7.89 8.36
C TRP A 121 -5.09 7.04 8.43
N MET A 122 -5.22 5.88 9.06
CA MET A 122 -4.18 4.86 9.16
C MET A 122 -4.79 3.50 8.86
N ILE A 123 -4.13 2.71 8.02
CA ILE A 123 -4.59 1.39 7.58
C ILE A 123 -3.49 0.38 7.87
N LYS A 124 -3.79 -0.65 8.65
CA LYS A 124 -2.91 -1.79 8.87
C LYS A 124 -3.44 -3.01 8.12
N ILE A 125 -2.60 -3.63 7.30
CA ILE A 125 -2.99 -4.80 6.51
C ILE A 125 -2.16 -5.98 6.94
N GLY A 126 -2.83 -7.08 7.31
CA GLY A 126 -2.18 -8.30 7.80
C GLY A 126 -1.08 -8.83 6.88
N ARG A 127 -1.16 -8.61 5.56
CA ARG A 127 -0.13 -9.00 4.57
C ARG A 127 0.56 -7.82 3.87
N GLY A 128 0.34 -6.59 4.34
CA GLY A 128 0.82 -5.39 3.65
C GLY A 128 0.15 -5.23 2.30
N LEU A 129 0.91 -4.79 1.30
CA LEU A 129 0.44 -4.69 -0.09
C LEU A 129 0.43 -6.06 -0.82
N ASP A 130 0.88 -7.15 -0.20
CA ASP A 130 1.06 -8.45 -0.86
C ASP A 130 -0.02 -9.50 -0.48
N TYR A 131 -1.28 -9.09 -0.54
CA TYR A 131 -2.44 -9.98 -0.29
C TYR A 131 -3.07 -10.58 -1.55
N PHE A 132 -2.56 -10.28 -2.75
CA PHE A 132 -3.09 -10.89 -3.98
C PHE A 132 -2.45 -12.24 -4.27
N LYS A 133 -3.25 -13.19 -4.77
CA LYS A 133 -2.73 -14.45 -5.27
C LYS A 133 -2.06 -14.28 -6.62
N LYS A 134 -1.18 -15.23 -6.94
CA LYS A 134 -0.67 -15.39 -8.30
C LYS A 134 -1.84 -15.67 -9.27
N PRO A 135 -1.81 -15.10 -10.48
CA PRO A 135 -2.83 -15.38 -11.49
C PRO A 135 -2.80 -16.85 -11.91
N GLN A 136 -3.93 -17.40 -12.35
CA GLN A 136 -4.05 -18.80 -12.78
C GLN A 136 -3.25 -19.09 -14.07
N GLY A 137 -3.05 -18.06 -14.90
CA GLY A 137 -2.27 -18.16 -16.13
C GLY A 137 -1.85 -16.79 -16.65
N ARG A 138 -1.09 -16.77 -17.75
CA ARG A 138 -0.58 -15.53 -18.37
C ARG A 138 -1.68 -14.63 -18.94
N PHE A 139 -2.82 -15.22 -19.32
CA PHE A 139 -3.96 -14.52 -19.94
C PHE A 139 -5.27 -14.84 -19.21
N SER A 140 -5.23 -14.93 -17.88
CA SER A 140 -6.42 -15.15 -17.06
C SER A 140 -7.13 -13.83 -16.74
N ILE A 141 -8.45 -13.87 -16.61
CA ILE A 141 -9.20 -12.75 -16.03
C ILE A 141 -8.64 -12.43 -14.64
N GLY A 142 -8.53 -11.13 -14.36
CA GLY A 142 -7.87 -10.62 -13.17
C GLY A 142 -6.36 -10.46 -13.29
N TYR A 143 -5.73 -10.68 -14.46
CA TYR A 143 -4.28 -10.44 -14.63
C TYR A 143 -3.91 -8.95 -14.48
N CYS A 144 -4.67 -8.06 -15.14
CA CYS A 144 -4.45 -6.61 -15.10
C CYS A 144 -5.35 -5.91 -14.07
N ASP A 145 -6.63 -6.30 -14.00
CA ASP A 145 -7.59 -5.75 -13.07
C ASP A 145 -7.58 -6.54 -11.75
N PHE A 146 -7.08 -5.91 -10.70
CA PHE A 146 -6.91 -6.56 -9.39
C PHE A 146 -8.23 -6.66 -8.60
N ASP A 147 -9.30 -6.00 -9.03
CA ASP A 147 -10.63 -6.26 -8.49
C ASP A 147 -11.15 -7.64 -8.88
N LEU A 148 -10.63 -8.23 -9.96
CA LEU A 148 -10.98 -9.57 -10.39
C LEU A 148 -9.95 -10.62 -9.94
N ARG A 149 -8.91 -10.21 -9.20
CA ARG A 149 -7.86 -11.11 -8.72
C ARG A 149 -8.24 -11.73 -7.37
N PRO A 150 -8.16 -13.07 -7.22
CA PRO A 150 -8.33 -13.70 -5.91
C PRO A 150 -7.28 -13.25 -4.90
N CYS A 151 -7.71 -12.99 -3.68
CA CYS A 151 -6.86 -12.61 -2.56
C CYS A 151 -6.53 -13.80 -1.65
N HIS A 152 -5.41 -13.70 -0.94
CA HIS A 152 -5.12 -14.48 0.26
C HIS A 152 -5.95 -13.95 1.43
N GLU A 153 -6.33 -14.82 2.35
CA GLU A 153 -6.97 -14.42 3.60
C GLU A 153 -6.09 -13.39 4.34
N THR A 154 -6.70 -12.24 4.70
CA THR A 154 -6.06 -11.20 5.49
C THR A 154 -7.09 -10.33 6.20
N THR A 155 -6.63 -9.59 7.20
CA THR A 155 -7.42 -8.54 7.86
C THR A 155 -6.89 -7.18 7.48
N VAL A 156 -7.79 -6.20 7.34
CA VAL A 156 -7.49 -4.78 7.14
C VAL A 156 -8.13 -4.02 8.29
N ASP A 157 -7.30 -3.38 9.12
CA ASP A 157 -7.73 -2.55 10.23
C ASP A 157 -7.55 -1.08 9.89
N VAL A 158 -8.63 -0.31 9.95
CA VAL A 158 -8.66 1.11 9.62
C VAL A 158 -8.88 1.93 10.89
N PHE A 159 -8.05 2.95 11.08
CA PHE A 159 -8.03 3.83 12.24
C PHE A 159 -8.03 5.31 11.80
N HIS A 160 -8.48 6.21 12.68
CA HIS A 160 -8.40 7.65 12.44
C HIS A 160 -7.85 8.42 13.65
N THR A 161 -6.86 9.31 13.42
CA THR A 161 -6.05 9.93 14.48
C THR A 161 -6.75 10.96 15.36
N LYS A 162 -7.90 11.52 14.94
CA LYS A 162 -8.77 12.27 15.87
C LYS A 162 -9.19 11.44 17.09
N HIS A 163 -8.99 10.12 17.06
CA HIS A 163 -9.40 9.20 18.10
C HIS A 163 -8.31 8.21 18.54
N THR A 164 -7.04 8.40 18.15
CA THR A 164 -5.91 7.68 18.74
C THR A 164 -5.13 8.66 19.62
N LYS A 165 -5.18 8.46 20.94
CA LYS A 165 -4.31 9.17 21.89
C LYS A 165 -2.88 9.12 21.38
N LYS A 166 -2.23 10.29 21.26
CA LYS A 166 -0.78 10.37 21.27
C LYS A 166 -0.29 9.64 22.53
N MET A 167 0.55 8.62 22.35
CA MET A 167 1.44 8.17 23.42
C MET A 167 2.57 9.19 23.57
#